data_AF-A0A838QYQ1-F1
#
_entry.id   AF-A0A838QYQ1-F1
#
_cell.length_a   1.000
_cell.length_b   1.000
_cell.length_c   1.000
_cell.angle_alpha   90.00
_cell.angle_beta   90.00
_cell.angle_gamma   90.00
#
_symmetry.space_group_name_H-M   'P 1'
#
loop_
_entity.id
_entity.type
_entity.pdbx_description
1 polymer ?
#
loop_
_entity_poly.entity_id
_entity_poly.type
_entity_poly.pdbx_seq_one_letter_code
_entity_poly.pdbx_strand_id
1 'polypeptide(L)' 'MSGIPLAAQLRCVQREVRLRKQFYPRWVDARKMTPQEAQYETAAMEAVAATLRGLVGGGQRSLFEETTA' A
#
# COMPACT_ATOMS: atom_id res chain seq x y z
N MET A 1 11.28 -19.62 9.49
CA MET A 1 11.30 -18.56 8.45
C MET A 1 11.45 -17.23 9.17
N SER A 2 12.51 -16.46 8.89
CA SER A 2 12.67 -15.11 9.45
C SER A 2 11.76 -14.13 8.71
N GLY A 3 11.24 -13.12 9.40
CA GLY A 3 10.36 -12.11 8.79
C GLY A 3 11.08 -11.26 7.74
N ILE A 4 10.36 -10.80 6.71
CA ILE A 4 10.90 -9.89 5.70
C ILE A 4 11.09 -8.50 6.34
N PRO A 5 12.26 -7.84 6.22
CA PRO A 5 12.47 -6.51 6.80
C PRO A 5 11.47 -5.47 6.29
N LEU A 6 11.00 -4.57 7.16
CA LEU A 6 10.02 -3.52 6.80
C LEU A 6 10.47 -2.66 5.60
N ALA A 7 11.76 -2.35 5.50
CA ALA A 7 12.30 -1.64 4.34
C ALA A 7 12.16 -2.44 3.04
N ALA A 8 12.29 -3.77 3.08
CA ALA A 8 12.10 -4.62 1.92
C ALA A 8 10.60 -4.75 1.56
N GLN A 9 9.73 -4.85 2.56
CA GLN A 9 8.27 -4.80 2.36
C GLN A 9 7.85 -3.48 1.69
N LEU A 10 8.33 -2.34 2.21
CA LEU A 10 8.03 -1.02 1.66
C LEU A 10 8.47 -0.89 0.20
N ARG A 11 9.68 -1.35 -0.15
CA ARG A 11 10.15 -1.36 -1.55
C ARG A 11 9.25 -2.20 -2.46
N CYS A 12 8.80 -3.36 -1.98
CA CYS A 12 7.90 -4.23 -2.73
C CYS A 12 6.56 -3.53 -3.01
N VAL A 13 5.94 -2.96 -1.98
CA VAL A 13 4.66 -2.22 -2.08
C VAL A 13 4.79 -1.01 -3.01
N GLN A 14 5.89 -0.26 -2.94
CA GLN A 14 6.12 0.88 -3.85
C GLN A 14 6.25 0.45 -5.31
N ARG A 15 6.86 -0.70 -5.58
CA ARG A 15 6.89 -1.29 -6.93
C ARG A 15 5.48 -1.65 -7.37
N GLU A 16 4.69 -2.26 -6.50
CA GLU A 16 3.31 -2.64 -6.80
C GLU A 16 2.46 -1.42 -7.17
N VAL A 17 2.50 -0.33 -6.37
CA VAL A 17 1.82 0.93 -6.70
C VAL A 17 2.20 1.44 -8.08
N ARG A 18 3.50 1.38 -8.43
CA ARG A 18 3.98 1.81 -9.77
C ARG A 18 3.41 0.94 -10.88
N LEU A 19 3.42 -0.39 -10.69
CA LEU A 19 2.88 -1.33 -11.67
C LEU A 19 1.37 -1.11 -11.85
N ARG A 20 0.61 -0.91 -10.77
CA ARG A 20 -0.83 -0.62 -10.83
C ARG A 20 -1.11 0.66 -11.61
N LYS A 21 -0.41 1.75 -11.31
CA LYS A 21 -0.53 3.01 -12.07
C LYS A 21 -0.20 2.87 -13.56
N GLN A 22 0.66 1.91 -13.92
CA GLN A 22 1.03 1.64 -15.31
C GLN A 22 0.05 0.70 -16.03
N PHE A 23 -0.43 -0.36 -15.36
CA PHE A 23 -1.19 -1.44 -16.00
C PHE A 23 -2.70 -1.32 -15.82
N TYR A 24 -3.17 -0.79 -14.68
CA TYR A 24 -4.60 -0.73 -14.39
C TYR A 24 -5.38 0.13 -15.40
N PRO A 25 -4.87 1.28 -15.90
CA PRO A 25 -5.55 2.01 -16.97
C PRO A 25 -5.82 1.14 -18.20
N ARG A 26 -4.82 0.35 -18.63
CA ARG A 26 -4.96 -0.57 -19.76
C ARG A 26 -5.94 -1.71 -19.45
N TRP A 27 -6.04 -2.15 -18.20
CA TRP A 27 -7.01 -3.17 -17.80
C TRP A 27 -8.43 -2.62 -17.74
N VAL A 28 -8.60 -1.36 -17.37
CA VAL A 28 -9.87 -0.64 -17.44
C VAL A 28 -10.31 -0.49 -18.90
N ASP A 29 -9.42 -0.05 -19.78
CA ASP A 29 -9.71 0.05 -21.22
C ASP A 29 -10.09 -1.31 -21.83
N ALA A 30 -9.40 -2.38 -21.39
CA ALA A 30 -9.69 -3.75 -21.80
C ALA A 30 -10.89 -4.39 -21.09
N ARG A 31 -11.63 -3.64 -20.26
CA ARG A 31 -12.77 -4.09 -19.44
C ARG A 31 -12.49 -5.30 -18.55
N LYS A 32 -11.23 -5.47 -18.13
CA LYS A 32 -10.80 -6.50 -17.17
C LYS A 32 -10.97 -6.06 -15.71
N MET A 33 -11.20 -4.77 -15.49
CA MET A 33 -11.36 -4.12 -14.20
C MET A 33 -12.21 -2.86 -14.38
N THR A 34 -12.99 -2.47 -13.38
CA THR A 34 -13.70 -1.19 -13.39
C THR A 34 -12.78 -0.03 -12.97
N PRO A 35 -13.06 1.22 -13.41
CA PRO A 35 -12.32 2.39 -12.93
C PRO A 35 -12.33 2.52 -11.40
N GLN A 36 -13.46 2.20 -10.77
CA GLN A 36 -13.65 2.27 -9.32
C GLN A 36 -12.77 1.27 -8.59
N GLU A 37 -12.71 0.01 -9.06
CA GLU A 37 -11.81 -1.00 -8.49
C GLU A 37 -10.35 -0.58 -8.65
N ALA A 38 -9.95 -0.10 -9.83
CA ALA A 38 -8.58 0.34 -10.09
C ALA A 38 -8.15 1.47 -9.14
N GLN A 39 -9.04 2.44 -8.91
CA GLN A 39 -8.82 3.54 -7.99
C GLN A 39 -8.73 3.05 -6.54
N TYR A 40 -9.70 2.26 -6.09
CA TYR A 40 -9.75 1.73 -4.73
C TYR A 40 -8.50 0.92 -4.39
N GLU A 41 -8.13 -0.01 -5.28
CA GLU A 41 -6.99 -0.88 -5.09
C GLU A 41 -5.65 -0.14 -5.11
N THR A 42 -5.53 0.91 -5.95
CA THR A 42 -4.33 1.75 -5.97
C THR A 42 -4.24 2.55 -4.66
N ALA A 43 -5.34 3.16 -4.23
CA ALA A 43 -5.41 3.92 -2.98
C ALA A 43 -5.10 3.04 -1.75
N ALA A 44 -5.61 1.81 -1.71
CA ALA A 44 -5.32 0.86 -0.65
C ALA A 44 -3.81 0.55 -0.56
N MET A 45 -3.15 0.30 -1.70
CA MET A 45 -1.70 0.04 -1.72
C MET A 45 -0.86 1.27 -1.36
N GLU A 46 -1.30 2.47 -1.72
CA GLU A 46 -0.68 3.72 -1.28
C GLU A 46 -0.79 3.91 0.24
N ALA A 47 -1.95 3.58 0.83
CA ALA A 47 -2.15 3.61 2.28
C ALA A 47 -1.22 2.60 2.99
N VAL A 48 -1.08 1.38 2.46
CA VAL A 48 -0.11 0.39 2.97
C VAL A 48 1.33 0.95 2.93
N ALA A 49 1.71 1.59 1.84
CA ALA A 49 3.04 2.20 1.73
C ALA A 49 3.25 3.32 2.77
N ALA A 50 2.22 4.12 3.05
CA ALA A 50 2.25 5.15 4.07
C ALA A 50 2.42 4.55 5.48
N THR A 51 1.65 3.53 5.82
CA THR A 51 1.78 2.78 7.08
C THR A 51 3.19 2.22 7.26
N LEU A 52 3.72 1.52 6.24
CA LEU A 52 5.06 0.94 6.29
C LEU A 52 6.14 2.02 6.42
N ARG A 53 5.98 3.16 5.73
CA ARG A 53 6.91 4.30 5.87
C ARG A 53 6.89 4.85 7.29
N GLY A 54 5.72 4.95 7.92
CA GLY A 54 5.57 5.33 9.32
C GLY A 54 6.30 4.38 10.27
N LEU A 55 6.23 3.07 10.02
CA LEU A 55 6.92 2.05 10.83
C LEU A 55 8.45 2.02 10.60
N VAL A 56 8.93 2.36 9.39
CA VAL A 56 10.38 2.46 9.11
C VAL A 56 10.98 3.70 9.77
N GLY A 57 10.26 4.83 9.75
CA GLY A 57 10.71 6.10 10.34
C GLY A 57 10.44 6.22 11.84
N GLY A 58 9.43 5.52 12.34
CA GLY A 58 9.05 5.44 13.75
C GLY A 58 9.41 4.09 14.31
N GLY A 59 10.67 3.93 14.75
CA GLY A 59 10.99 2.87 15.70
C GLY A 59 10.05 3.00 16.90
N GLN A 60 9.09 2.08 17.01
CA GLN A 60 8.20 1.86 18.15
C GLN A 60 7.47 3.13 18.65
N ARG A 61 6.45 3.60 17.92
CA ARG A 61 5.41 4.44 18.53
C ARG A 61 4.18 3.57 18.76
N SER A 62 3.84 3.32 20.03
CA SER A 62 2.68 2.55 20.48
C SER A 62 1.43 3.04 19.74
N LEU A 63 0.78 2.17 18.98
CA LEU A 63 -0.41 2.48 18.16
C LEU A 63 -1.73 2.16 18.88
N PHE A 64 -1.67 1.91 20.19
CA PHE A 64 -2.86 1.78 21.02
C PHE A 64 -2.87 2.94 22.03
N GLU A 65 -3.32 4.11 21.58
CA GLU A 65 -4.01 5.01 22.51
C GLU A 65 -5.50 4.66 22.41
N GLU A 66 -5.99 4.10 23.51
CA GLU A 66 -7.32 3.58 23.70
C GLU A 66 -8.38 4.68 23.52
N THR A 67 -9.51 4.28 22.93
CA THR A 67 -10.79 4.98 22.94
C THR A 67 -11.06 5.70 24.27
N THR A 68 -11.18 7.03 24.26
CA THR A 68 -12.07 7.75 25.20
C THR A 68 -12.35 9.18 24.75
N ALA A 69 -13.61 9.44 24.37
CA ALA A 69 -14.45 10.58 24.78
C ALA A 69 -15.84 10.42 24.17
#